data_AF-A0A9X4R6S5-F1
#
_entry.id   AF-A0A9X4R6S5-F1
#
_cell.length_a   1.000
_cell.length_b   1.000
_cell.length_c   1.000
_cell.angle_alpha   90.00
_cell.angle_beta   90.00
_cell.angle_gamma   90.00
#
_symmetry.space_group_name_H-M   'P 1'
#
loop_
_entity.id
_entity.type
_entity.pdbx_description
1 polymer ?
#
loop_
_entity_poly.entity_id
_entity_poly.type
_entity_poly.pdbx_seq_one_letter_code
_entity_poly.pdbx_strand_id
1 'polypeptide(L)'
;MSTLIHLPEGSVCWPAAALSGAARDVMHAQTSVHRARAGERRAGTTRWERSYADACAWLEWDWVELAKGTVVQADPLGVRCNVLLLDERQRPLLSSRRRAMLATLVYLLPWQGPVLDRLRGAAPLRRVERDAQRLAA
;
A
#
# COMPACT_ATOMS: atom_id res chain seq x y z
N MET A 1 3.29 32.06 19.40
CA MET A 1 4.40 31.09 19.35
C MET A 1 4.13 30.15 18.17
N SER A 2 4.76 30.38 17.01
CA SER A 2 4.67 29.47 15.87
C SER A 2 5.48 28.21 16.16
N THR A 3 4.82 27.09 16.39
CA THR A 3 5.46 25.78 16.34
C THR A 3 5.86 25.51 14.89
N LEU A 4 7.15 25.73 14.58
CA LEU A 4 7.77 25.29 13.34
C LEU A 4 7.67 23.76 13.27
N ILE A 5 6.81 23.27 12.38
CA ILE A 5 6.71 21.85 12.10
C ILE A 5 7.79 21.56 11.07
N HIS A 6 8.89 20.96 11.52
CA HIS A 6 9.90 20.44 10.61
C HIS A 6 9.30 19.26 9.85
N LEU A 7 9.11 19.47 8.54
CA LEU A 7 8.73 18.39 7.64
C LEU A 7 9.91 17.41 7.58
N PRO A 8 9.67 16.09 7.75
CA PRO A 8 10.67 15.10 7.37
C PRO A 8 11.07 15.35 5.91
N GLU A 9 12.37 15.32 5.61
CA GLU A 9 12.87 15.47 4.24
C GLU A 9 12.13 14.51 3.30
N GLY A 10 11.72 15.02 2.13
CA GLY A 10 10.96 14.25 1.14
C GLY A 10 9.47 14.11 1.43
N SER A 11 8.90 14.85 2.40
CA SER A 11 7.45 14.88 2.62
C SER A 11 6.71 15.64 1.51
N VAL A 12 5.55 15.13 1.10
CA VAL A 12 4.66 15.79 0.15
C VAL A 12 3.39 16.26 0.86
N CYS A 13 3.05 17.53 0.73
CA CYS A 13 1.87 18.12 1.37
C CYS A 13 0.62 17.90 0.52
N TRP A 14 -0.43 17.32 1.12
CA TRP A 14 -1.76 17.20 0.52
C TRP A 14 -2.80 17.94 1.37
N PRO A 15 -3.58 18.86 0.78
CA PRO A 15 -4.79 19.35 1.42
C PRO A 15 -5.75 18.19 1.69
N ALA A 16 -6.29 18.13 2.91
CA ALA A 16 -7.25 17.11 3.32
C ALA A 16 -8.46 17.03 2.36
N ALA A 17 -8.96 18.19 1.91
CA ALA A 17 -10.05 18.27 0.94
C ALA A 17 -9.73 17.67 -0.44
N ALA A 18 -8.44 17.60 -0.81
CA ALA A 18 -8.01 17.09 -2.11
C ALA A 18 -7.82 15.56 -2.11
N LEU A 19 -7.97 14.87 -0.97
CA LEU A 19 -7.61 13.47 -0.84
C LEU A 19 -8.40 12.54 -1.78
N SER A 20 -9.70 12.78 -1.94
CA SER A 20 -10.55 12.01 -2.87
C SER A 20 -10.16 12.23 -4.32
N GLY A 21 -9.64 13.42 -4.66
CA GLY A 21 -9.06 13.69 -5.98
C GLY A 21 -7.73 12.97 -6.15
N ALA A 22 -6.86 13.06 -5.14
CA ALA A 22 -5.57 12.36 -5.12
C ALA A 22 -5.74 10.85 -5.27
N ALA A 23 -6.79 10.25 -4.71
CA ALA A 23 -7.10 8.82 -4.86
C ALA A 23 -7.22 8.35 -6.32
N ARG A 24 -7.57 9.25 -7.26
CA ARG A 24 -7.68 8.93 -8.69
C ARG A 24 -6.34 8.93 -9.42
N ASP A 25 -5.37 9.67 -8.88
CA ASP A 25 -4.05 9.88 -9.48
C ASP A 25 -2.97 9.01 -8.83
N VAL A 26 -3.30 8.33 -7.72
CA VAL A 26 -2.41 7.41 -7.02
C VAL A 26 -2.51 6.04 -7.68
N MET A 27 -1.38 5.54 -8.18
CA MET A 27 -1.28 4.32 -8.97
C MET A 27 -0.50 3.24 -8.22
N HIS A 28 -0.77 1.99 -8.55
CA HIS A 28 0.01 0.86 -8.03
C HIS A 28 1.46 0.97 -8.50
N ALA A 29 2.41 0.87 -7.56
CA ALA A 29 3.84 0.91 -7.86
C ALA A 29 4.49 -0.46 -7.62
N GLN A 30 4.17 -1.12 -6.50
CA GLN A 30 4.82 -2.38 -6.14
C GLN A 30 3.94 -3.23 -5.22
N THR A 31 4.05 -4.56 -5.36
CA THR A 31 3.58 -5.50 -4.35
C THR A 31 4.70 -6.48 -4.00
N SER A 32 5.01 -6.57 -2.71
CA SER A 32 5.94 -7.56 -2.16
C SER A 32 5.16 -8.70 -1.53
N VAL A 33 5.74 -9.90 -1.51
CA VAL A 33 5.21 -11.06 -0.77
C VAL A 33 6.29 -11.47 0.21
N HIS A 34 6.00 -11.42 1.51
CA HIS A 34 6.87 -11.91 2.55
C HIS A 34 6.91 -13.43 2.51
N ARG A 35 8.10 -14.02 2.72
CA ARG A 35 8.25 -15.48 2.78
C ARG A 35 7.54 -15.99 4.03
N ALA A 36 6.37 -16.60 3.84
CA ALA A 36 5.69 -17.35 4.88
C ALA A 36 6.50 -18.61 5.23
N ARG A 37 6.65 -18.94 6.51
CA ARG A 37 7.09 -20.29 6.91
C ARG A 37 6.03 -21.31 6.50
N ALA A 38 6.40 -22.59 6.44
CA ALA A 38 5.44 -23.65 6.11
C ALA A 38 4.24 -23.60 7.08
N GLY A 39 3.04 -23.36 6.55
CA GLY A 39 1.80 -23.24 7.34
C GLY A 39 1.38 -21.80 7.70
N GLU A 40 2.22 -20.78 7.44
CA GLU A 40 1.84 -19.39 7.66
C GLU A 40 1.03 -18.82 6.48
N ARG A 41 0.13 -17.88 6.81
CA ARG A 41 -0.64 -17.13 5.79
C ARG A 41 0.31 -16.29 4.95
N ARG A 42 0.06 -16.23 3.64
CA ARG A 42 0.79 -15.31 2.75
C ARG A 42 0.49 -13.89 3.18
N ALA A 43 1.53 -13.07 3.28
CA ALA A 43 1.45 -11.68 3.67
C ALA A 43 2.45 -10.87 2.86
N GLY A 44 2.35 -9.55 2.90
CA GLY A 44 3.29 -8.70 2.18
C GLY A 44 2.93 -7.23 2.32
N THR A 45 3.58 -6.41 1.50
CA THR A 45 3.28 -4.98 1.37
C THR A 45 2.70 -4.68 0.00
N THR A 46 1.90 -3.63 -0.09
CA THR A 46 1.53 -3.02 -1.37
C THR A 46 1.77 -1.52 -1.29
N ARG A 47 2.42 -0.99 -2.32
CA ARG A 47 2.87 0.40 -2.42
C ARG A 47 2.23 1.08 -3.60
N TRP A 48 1.75 2.28 -3.34
CA TRP A 48 0.99 3.12 -4.24
C TRP A 48 1.60 4.51 -4.27
N GLU A 49 1.69 5.09 -5.45
CA GLU A 49 2.46 6.32 -5.67
C GLU A 49 1.73 7.30 -6.57
N ARG A 50 2.01 8.58 -6.35
CA ARG A 50 1.66 9.68 -7.25
C ARG A 50 2.92 10.49 -7.53
N SER A 51 3.32 10.51 -8.78
CA SER A 51 4.47 11.27 -9.25
C SER A 51 4.11 12.74 -9.49
N TYR A 52 5.02 13.63 -9.11
CA TYR A 52 5.07 15.04 -9.46
C TYR A 52 6.33 15.30 -10.29
N ALA A 53 6.52 16.53 -10.76
CA ALA A 53 7.69 16.87 -11.57
C ALA A 53 9.02 16.70 -10.81
N ASP A 54 9.02 16.97 -9.50
CA ASP A 54 10.21 17.05 -8.63
C ASP A 54 10.11 16.16 -7.38
N ALA A 55 8.95 15.54 -7.14
CA ALA A 55 8.69 14.75 -5.95
C ALA A 55 7.82 13.52 -6.25
N CYS A 56 7.79 12.56 -5.32
CA CYS A 56 6.88 11.42 -5.36
C CYS A 56 6.17 11.27 -4.01
N ALA A 57 4.84 11.29 -4.01
CA ALA A 57 4.06 10.92 -2.85
C ALA A 57 3.81 9.42 -2.87
N TRP A 58 4.02 8.74 -1.74
CA TRP A 58 3.82 7.29 -1.64
C TRP A 58 3.03 6.91 -0.40
N LEU A 59 2.29 5.82 -0.54
CA LEU A 59 1.55 5.14 0.51
C LEU A 59 1.89 3.66 0.44
N GLU A 60 2.06 3.05 1.60
CA GLU A 60 2.34 1.62 1.70
C GLU A 60 1.65 1.05 2.94
N TRP A 61 1.09 -0.14 2.79
CA TRP A 61 0.50 -0.88 3.90
C TRP A 61 0.69 -2.38 3.73
N ASP A 62 0.48 -3.07 4.84
CA ASP A 62 0.60 -4.52 4.92
C ASP A 62 -0.73 -5.19 4.59
N TRP A 63 -0.66 -6.33 3.93
CA TRP A 63 -1.80 -7.19 3.61
C TRP A 63 -1.53 -8.63 4.05
N VAL A 64 -2.61 -9.37 4.30
CA VAL A 64 -2.59 -10.81 4.59
C VAL A 64 -3.64 -11.52 3.75
N GLU A 65 -3.34 -12.73 3.28
CA GLU A 65 -4.29 -13.61 2.63
C GLU A 65 -4.98 -14.48 3.70
N LEU A 66 -6.28 -14.27 3.90
CA LEU A 66 -7.07 -15.03 4.88
C LEU A 66 -7.45 -16.41 4.35
N ALA A 67 -7.77 -16.47 3.07
CA ALA A 67 -8.12 -17.67 2.32
C ALA A 67 -7.64 -17.49 0.87
N LYS A 68 -7.54 -18.58 0.11
CA LYS A 68 -7.07 -18.52 -1.28
C LYS A 68 -7.90 -17.50 -2.08
N GLY A 69 -7.25 -16.43 -2.54
CA GLY A 69 -7.90 -15.36 -3.32
C GLY A 69 -8.62 -14.28 -2.49
N THR A 70 -8.53 -14.34 -1.16
CA THR A 70 -9.12 -13.35 -0.24
C THR A 70 -8.01 -12.65 0.53
N VAL A 71 -7.74 -11.40 0.17
CA VAL A 71 -6.73 -10.56 0.84
C VAL A 71 -7.39 -9.42 1.62
N VAL A 72 -6.84 -9.13 2.79
CA VAL A 72 -7.27 -8.03 3.66
C VAL A 72 -6.08 -7.21 4.08
N GLN A 73 -6.31 -5.95 4.44
CA GLN A 73 -5.29 -5.13 5.08
C GLN A 73 -4.99 -5.69 6.48
N ALA A 74 -3.70 -5.79 6.84
CA ALA A 74 -3.28 -6.39 8.11
C ALA A 74 -3.58 -5.47 9.30
N ASP A 75 -3.31 -4.16 9.14
CA ASP A 75 -3.69 -3.10 10.06
C ASP A 75 -4.35 -1.96 9.26
N PRO A 76 -5.68 -1.77 9.37
CA PRO A 76 -6.41 -0.70 8.68
C PRO A 76 -5.89 0.72 8.94
N LEU A 77 -5.25 0.95 10.09
CA LEU A 77 -4.69 2.25 10.47
C LEU A 77 -3.17 2.34 10.24
N GLY A 78 -2.53 1.22 9.91
CA GLY A 78 -1.09 1.03 9.72
C GLY A 78 -0.59 1.45 8.34
N VAL A 79 -1.00 2.61 7.84
CA VAL A 79 -0.56 3.15 6.55
C VAL A 79 0.73 3.96 6.73
N ARG A 80 1.82 3.51 6.09
CA ARG A 80 3.10 4.21 5.99
C ARG A 80 3.05 5.15 4.78
N CYS A 81 3.52 6.38 4.93
CA CYS A 81 3.57 7.35 3.81
C CYS A 81 4.55 8.48 4.10
N ASN A 82 4.99 9.19 3.05
CA ASN A 82 5.63 10.51 3.14
C ASN A 82 4.63 11.66 2.95
N VAL A 83 3.32 11.40 3.07
CA VAL A 83 2.30 12.43 2.88
C VAL A 83 2.01 13.15 4.19
N LEU A 84 2.13 14.47 4.17
CA LEU A 84 1.61 15.34 5.21
C LEU A 84 0.22 15.86 4.83
N LEU A 85 -0.79 15.47 5.60
CA LEU A 85 -2.16 15.97 5.40
C LEU A 85 -2.37 17.29 6.13
N LEU A 86 -2.91 18.28 5.43
CA LEU A 86 -3.14 19.64 5.93
C LEU A 86 -4.65 19.95 6.04
N ASP A 87 -5.06 20.68 7.07
CA ASP A 87 -6.40 21.26 7.18
C ASP A 87 -6.56 22.48 6.25
N GLU A 88 -7.78 23.05 6.21
CA GLU A 88 -8.09 24.26 5.42
C GLU A 88 -7.24 25.48 5.79
N ARG A 89 -6.60 25.46 6.97
CA ARG A 89 -5.71 26.52 7.46
C ARG A 89 -4.24 26.20 7.20
N GLN A 90 -3.95 25.22 6.34
CA GLN A 90 -2.60 24.73 6.01
C GLN A 90 -1.82 24.20 7.21
N ARG A 91 -2.52 23.68 8.22
CA ARG A 91 -1.90 23.09 9.42
C ARG A 91 -1.99 21.56 9.36
N PRO A 92 -0.96 20.85 9.82
CA PRO A 92 -1.00 19.39 9.91
C PRO A 92 -2.20 18.87 10.68
N LEU A 93 -2.82 17.82 10.14
CA LEU A 93 -3.89 17.12 10.82
C LEU A 93 -3.39 16.43 12.09
N LEU A 94 -4.26 16.42 13.10
CA LEU A 94 -4.08 15.59 14.29
C LEU A 94 -3.96 14.10 13.91
N SER A 95 -3.16 13.36 14.67
CA SER A 95 -2.80 11.97 14.36
C SER A 95 -3.99 11.05 14.12
N SER A 96 -5.07 11.18 14.90
CA SER A 96 -6.29 10.38 14.73
C SER A 96 -7.00 10.67 13.40
N ARG A 97 -7.20 11.94 13.07
CA ARG A 97 -7.82 12.38 11.81
C ARG A 97 -6.97 12.01 10.60
N ARG A 98 -5.63 12.15 10.72
CA ARG A 98 -4.69 11.70 9.69
C ARG A 98 -4.85 10.21 9.40
N ARG A 99 -4.85 9.35 10.42
CA ARG A 99 -5.03 7.90 10.24
C ARG A 99 -6.37 7.53 9.60
N ALA A 100 -7.46 8.14 10.05
CA ALA A 100 -8.79 7.91 9.47
C ALA A 100 -8.87 8.30 7.99
N MET A 101 -8.23 9.41 7.62
CA MET A 101 -8.18 9.86 6.22
C MET A 101 -7.33 8.93 5.36
N LEU A 102 -6.16 8.49 5.83
CA LEU A 102 -5.35 7.51 5.11
C LEU A 102 -6.08 6.17 4.94
N ALA A 103 -6.80 5.70 5.96
CA ALA A 103 -7.63 4.50 5.85
C ALA A 103 -8.74 4.66 4.81
N THR A 104 -9.37 5.83 4.75
CA THR A 104 -10.37 6.16 3.72
C THR A 104 -9.75 6.14 2.32
N LEU A 105 -8.53 6.66 2.16
CA LEU A 105 -7.83 6.61 0.89
C LEU A 105 -7.56 5.17 0.45
N VAL A 106 -7.06 4.30 1.34
CA VAL A 106 -6.86 2.88 1.03
C VAL A 106 -8.16 2.20 0.61
N TYR A 107 -9.28 2.51 1.28
CA TYR A 107 -10.60 1.99 0.92
C TYR A 107 -11.04 2.36 -0.51
N LEU A 108 -10.66 3.55 -1.00
CA LEU A 108 -11.00 4.02 -2.34
C LEU A 108 -10.11 3.43 -3.45
N LEU A 109 -8.95 2.88 -3.09
CA LEU A 109 -8.01 2.33 -4.07
C LEU A 109 -8.38 0.89 -4.44
N PRO A 110 -8.28 0.49 -5.72
CA PRO A 110 -8.57 -0.87 -6.19
C PRO A 110 -7.41 -1.84 -5.86
N TRP A 111 -6.91 -1.82 -4.62
CA TRP A 111 -5.61 -2.37 -4.27
C TRP A 111 -5.53 -3.89 -4.23
N GLN A 112 -6.67 -4.55 -4.02
CA GLN A 112 -6.71 -6.00 -3.93
C GLN A 112 -6.35 -6.66 -5.27
N GLY A 113 -6.68 -6.03 -6.41
CA GLY A 113 -6.39 -6.55 -7.75
C GLY A 113 -4.89 -6.82 -7.97
N PRO A 114 -4.03 -5.79 -7.91
CA PRO A 114 -2.58 -5.97 -8.08
C PRO A 114 -1.95 -6.97 -7.09
N VAL A 115 -2.47 -7.03 -5.85
CA VAL A 115 -2.02 -8.00 -4.86
C VAL A 115 -2.38 -9.43 -5.27
N LEU A 116 -3.61 -9.66 -5.70
CA LEU A 116 -4.07 -10.97 -6.16
C LEU A 116 -3.34 -11.41 -7.43
N ASP A 117 -3.07 -10.49 -8.36
CA ASP A 117 -2.29 -10.77 -9.55
C ASP A 117 -0.85 -11.16 -9.20
N ARG A 118 -0.24 -10.49 -8.23
CA ARG A 118 1.08 -10.88 -7.71
C ARG A 118 1.04 -12.26 -7.06
N LEU A 119 0.01 -12.59 -6.30
CA LEU A 119 -0.16 -13.91 -5.68
C LEU A 119 -0.38 -15.03 -6.72
N ARG A 120 -1.04 -14.74 -7.84
CA ARG A 120 -1.23 -15.67 -8.97
C ARG A 120 0.06 -15.86 -9.76
N GLY A 121 0.78 -14.77 -10.07
CA GLY A 121 2.05 -14.82 -10.79
C GLY A 121 3.23 -15.35 -9.97
N ALA A 122 3.14 -15.28 -8.63
CA ALA A 122 4.08 -15.94 -7.71
C ALA A 122 3.77 -17.44 -7.52
N ALA A 123 2.69 -17.97 -8.09
CA ALA A 123 2.46 -19.41 -8.14
C ALA A 123 3.60 -20.06 -8.96
N PRO A 124 4.18 -21.19 -8.52
CA PRO A 124 5.44 -21.62 -9.05
C PRO A 124 5.26 -22.23 -10.44
N LEU A 125 5.89 -21.62 -11.44
CA LEU A 125 6.37 -22.31 -12.65
C LEU A 125 7.16 -23.60 -12.29
N ARG A 126 7.70 -23.69 -11.06
CA ARG A 126 8.39 -24.87 -10.52
C ARG A 126 7.53 -26.14 -10.35
N ARG A 127 6.19 -26.07 -10.32
CA ARG A 127 5.37 -27.28 -10.19
C ARG A 127 5.23 -28.00 -11.54
N VAL A 128 5.09 -27.24 -12.62
CA VAL A 128 5.00 -27.76 -13.99
C VAL A 128 6.32 -28.43 -14.42
N GLU A 129 7.48 -27.84 -14.08
CA GLU A 129 8.79 -28.45 -14.38
C GLU A 129 9.04 -29.76 -13.59
N ARG A 130 8.61 -29.82 -12.32
CA ARG A 130 8.81 -31.03 -11.49
C ARG A 130 7.87 -32.18 -11.87
N ASP A 131 6.66 -31.87 -12.31
CA ASP A 131 5.72 -32.90 -12.77
C ASP A 131 6.13 -33.42 -14.17
N ALA A 132 6.62 -32.55 -15.05
CA ALA A 132 7.19 -32.94 -16.34
C ALA A 132 8.44 -33.85 -16.19
N GLN A 133 9.29 -33.61 -15.19
CA GLN A 133 10.47 -34.44 -14.91
C GLN A 133 10.16 -35.81 -14.28
N ARG A 134 8.98 -35.98 -13.64
CA ARG A 134 8.55 -37.27 -13.07
C ARG A 134 7.79 -38.16 -14.05
N LEU A 135 7.20 -37.58 -15.09
CA LEU A 135 6.53 -38.30 -16.18
C LEU A 135 7.52 -38.77 -17.26
N ALA A 136 8.75 -38.26 -17.24
CA ALA A 136 9.81 -38.57 -18.20
C ALA A 136 10.91 -39.51 -17.64
N ALA A 137 10.71 -40.07 -16.44
CA ALA A 137 11.59 -41.04 -15.79
C ALA A 137 10.82 -42.34 -15.52
#